data_AF-A0A1E3I3Z6-F1
#
_entry.id   AF-A0A1E3I3Z6-F1
#
_cell.length_a   1.000
_cell.length_b   1.000
_cell.length_c   1.000
_cell.angle_alpha   90.00
_cell.angle_beta   90.00
_cell.angle_gamma   90.00
#
_symmetry.space_group_name_H-M   'P 1'
#
loop_
_entity.id
_entity.type
_entity.pdbx_description
1 polymer ?
#
loop_
_entity_poly.entity_id
_entity_poly.type
_entity_poly.pdbx_seq_one_letter_code
_entity_poly.pdbx_strand_id
1 'polypeptide(L)'
;MANLSTGGFIVLPGGYGTFEEALEMITWNQLGIHRLPVIILNIGGFYTNLYKQFESSVQAGFVAEENLALLKLVELEGGAEGEEGRAEEWGAAALKALREWNLDSNAGLKLDWSNTSTPKANVSSPTYVFSTLRYTSQQHAGNIALLETHLERLREAFTHFSTLEPARWGTWPGDETLVTALNTALKQKDEQGPHDSRVRWVVYPGGKVEVQMPPAPKDSVFSLDIPTEKSPQLRPVVLDPQVTHIARENQSGKDYRLYKTDQREMYDAVYARGGQLSAEHPEVIIHNGTHLLETTTSNIAILRSTEQRWITPRIGSSTPLLNGVLRRYLLEKGAIEVGELTLQDLDMVKKGQARLIGFNGLRGIWEGRIL
;
A
#
# COMPACT_ATOMS: atom_id res chain seq x y z
N MET A 1 -10.80 -16.58 3.47
CA MET A 1 -11.21 -17.99 3.64
C MET A 1 -11.12 -18.78 2.34
N ALA A 2 -11.72 -18.33 1.23
CA ALA A 2 -11.71 -19.06 -0.04
C ALA A 2 -10.35 -19.52 -0.60
N ASN A 3 -9.31 -18.68 -0.58
CA ASN A 3 -7.99 -19.04 -1.14
C ASN A 3 -7.23 -20.12 -0.33
N LEU A 4 -7.69 -20.45 0.89
CA LEU A 4 -7.10 -21.51 1.73
C LEU A 4 -7.95 -22.79 1.70
N SER A 5 -9.18 -22.71 1.17
CA SER A 5 -10.10 -23.85 1.06
C SER A 5 -9.88 -24.56 -0.26
N THR A 6 -9.47 -25.82 -0.23
CA THR A 6 -9.24 -26.62 -1.46
C THR A 6 -10.42 -27.51 -1.85
N GLY A 7 -11.46 -27.61 -1.00
CA GLY A 7 -12.56 -28.57 -1.17
C GLY A 7 -13.98 -28.01 -1.26
N GLY A 8 -14.24 -26.80 -0.74
CA GLY A 8 -15.60 -26.22 -0.63
C GLY A 8 -15.91 -25.69 0.76
N PHE A 9 -17.11 -25.15 0.94
CA PHE A 9 -17.62 -24.61 2.20
C PHE A 9 -18.83 -25.41 2.67
N ILE A 10 -18.85 -25.76 3.96
CA ILE A 10 -19.98 -26.39 4.61
C ILE A 10 -20.56 -25.41 5.63
N VAL A 11 -21.84 -25.10 5.52
CA VAL A 11 -22.56 -24.21 6.42
C VAL A 11 -23.44 -25.05 7.35
N LEU A 12 -23.12 -25.02 8.64
CA LEU A 12 -23.91 -25.65 9.71
C LEU A 12 -24.91 -24.64 10.29
N PRO A 13 -25.96 -25.08 11.02
CA PRO A 13 -26.85 -24.18 11.77
C PRO A 13 -26.06 -23.26 12.69
N GLY A 14 -26.40 -21.97 12.67
CA GLY A 14 -25.66 -20.93 13.40
C GLY A 14 -26.41 -19.60 13.49
N GLY A 15 -25.75 -18.59 14.07
CA GLY A 15 -26.33 -17.25 14.27
C GLY A 15 -25.92 -16.26 13.18
N TYR A 16 -26.01 -14.95 13.48
CA TYR A 16 -25.73 -13.88 12.52
C TYR A 16 -24.36 -13.98 11.84
N GLY A 17 -23.31 -14.37 12.56
CA GLY A 17 -21.97 -14.54 11.98
C GLY A 17 -21.96 -15.63 10.89
N THR A 18 -22.61 -16.76 11.14
CA THR A 18 -22.71 -17.85 10.15
C THR A 18 -23.53 -17.44 8.93
N PHE A 19 -24.59 -16.65 9.12
CA PHE A 19 -25.39 -16.14 8.00
C PHE A 19 -24.59 -15.17 7.14
N GLU A 20 -23.85 -14.25 7.75
CA GLU A 20 -23.01 -13.29 7.06
C GLU A 20 -21.93 -14.00 6.23
N GLU A 21 -21.19 -14.94 6.83
CA GLU A 21 -20.14 -15.70 6.15
C GLU A 21 -20.70 -16.57 5.01
N ALA A 22 -21.86 -17.22 5.21
CA ALA A 22 -22.50 -18.03 4.18
C ALA A 22 -22.92 -17.18 2.97
N LEU A 23 -23.56 -16.03 3.22
CA LEU A 23 -23.96 -15.09 2.17
C LEU A 23 -22.75 -14.47 1.46
N GLU A 24 -21.65 -14.22 2.18
CA GLU A 24 -20.40 -13.75 1.59
C GLU A 24 -19.84 -14.78 0.59
N MET A 25 -19.77 -16.06 0.96
CA MET A 25 -19.25 -17.11 0.05
C MET A 25 -20.16 -17.32 -1.17
N ILE A 26 -21.49 -17.21 -1.00
CA ILE A 26 -22.42 -17.24 -2.14
C ILE A 26 -22.16 -16.05 -3.07
N THR A 27 -21.99 -14.85 -2.50
CA THR A 27 -21.74 -13.63 -3.26
C THR A 27 -20.38 -13.66 -3.96
N TRP A 28 -19.33 -14.20 -3.33
CA TRP A 28 -18.01 -14.35 -3.97
C TRP A 28 -18.04 -15.35 -5.12
N ASN A 29 -18.84 -16.42 -5.00
CA ASN A 29 -19.09 -17.33 -6.12
C ASN A 29 -19.86 -16.62 -7.25
N GLN A 30 -20.88 -15.84 -6.90
CA GLN A 30 -21.63 -15.01 -7.85
C GLN A 30 -20.70 -14.04 -8.59
N LEU A 31 -19.79 -13.39 -7.88
CA LEU A 31 -18.82 -12.46 -8.46
C LEU A 31 -17.77 -13.19 -9.29
N GLY A 32 -17.55 -14.49 -9.12
CA GLY A 32 -16.49 -15.23 -9.83
C GLY A 32 -15.12 -15.16 -9.15
N ILE A 33 -15.07 -14.79 -7.87
CA ILE A 33 -13.85 -14.76 -7.04
C ILE A 33 -13.37 -16.19 -6.72
N HIS A 34 -14.31 -17.12 -6.54
CA HIS A 34 -14.04 -18.56 -6.49
C HIS A 34 -15.14 -19.32 -7.22
N ARG A 35 -14.89 -20.60 -7.48
CA ARG A 35 -15.88 -21.55 -8.03
C ARG A 35 -16.02 -22.80 -7.15
N LEU A 36 -15.69 -22.66 -5.86
CA LEU A 36 -15.82 -23.75 -4.89
C LEU A 36 -17.28 -23.96 -4.46
N PRO A 37 -17.70 -25.20 -4.14
CA PRO A 37 -19.05 -25.49 -3.66
C PRO A 37 -19.37 -24.76 -2.36
N VAL A 38 -20.61 -24.29 -2.22
CA VAL A 38 -21.18 -23.82 -0.95
C VAL A 38 -22.34 -24.73 -0.58
N ILE A 39 -22.15 -25.59 0.43
CA ILE A 39 -23.13 -26.58 0.86
C ILE A 39 -23.76 -26.11 2.17
N ILE A 40 -25.08 -25.97 2.19
CA ILE A 40 -25.84 -25.60 3.38
C ILE A 40 -26.52 -26.86 3.92
N LEU A 41 -26.19 -27.26 5.15
CA LEU A 41 -26.80 -28.41 5.80
C LEU A 41 -28.06 -27.95 6.54
N ASN A 42 -29.23 -28.26 5.96
CA ASN A 42 -30.53 -27.93 6.53
C ASN A 42 -30.96 -28.98 7.55
N ILE A 43 -30.35 -28.93 8.73
CA ILE A 43 -30.63 -29.87 9.83
C ILE A 43 -31.95 -29.46 10.49
N GLY A 44 -32.93 -30.36 10.51
CA GLY A 44 -34.23 -30.13 11.16
C GLY A 44 -35.05 -29.01 10.55
N GLY A 45 -34.77 -28.63 9.30
CA GLY A 45 -35.43 -27.49 8.65
C GLY A 45 -34.95 -26.11 9.11
N PHE A 46 -33.81 -26.01 9.82
CA PHE A 46 -33.27 -24.74 10.33
C PHE A 46 -33.14 -23.64 9.25
N TYR A 47 -32.67 -23.99 8.06
CA TYR A 47 -32.46 -23.09 6.92
C TYR A 47 -33.66 -23.01 5.96
N THR A 48 -34.76 -23.74 6.21
CA THR A 48 -35.92 -23.78 5.29
C THR A 48 -36.49 -22.39 5.00
N ASN A 49 -36.63 -21.54 6.02
CA ASN A 49 -37.18 -20.19 5.83
C ASN A 49 -36.20 -19.27 5.09
N LEU A 50 -34.90 -19.41 5.35
CA LEU A 50 -33.88 -18.65 4.64
C LEU A 50 -33.82 -19.05 3.16
N TYR A 51 -33.89 -20.35 2.87
CA TYR A 51 -33.90 -20.82 1.49
C TYR A 51 -35.15 -20.33 0.72
N LYS A 52 -36.33 -20.34 1.35
CA LYS A 52 -37.55 -19.74 0.79
C LYS A 52 -37.39 -18.25 0.49
N GLN A 53 -36.61 -17.52 1.29
CA GLN A 53 -36.30 -16.11 1.01
C GLN A 53 -35.44 -15.96 -0.26
N PHE A 54 -34.54 -16.90 -0.53
CA PHE A 54 -33.77 -16.92 -1.78
C PHE A 54 -34.68 -17.20 -2.99
N GLU A 55 -35.56 -18.20 -2.89
CA GLU A 55 -36.56 -18.48 -3.94
C GLU A 55 -37.48 -17.28 -4.20
N SER A 56 -37.93 -16.60 -3.13
CA SER A 56 -38.75 -15.39 -3.24
C SER A 56 -37.99 -14.25 -3.91
N SER A 57 -36.69 -14.12 -3.64
CA SER A 57 -35.82 -13.12 -4.28
C SER A 57 -35.64 -13.40 -5.77
N VAL A 58 -35.64 -14.68 -6.18
CA VAL A 58 -35.64 -15.07 -7.60
C VAL A 58 -36.97 -14.69 -8.27
N GLN A 59 -38.09 -15.04 -7.64
CA GLN A 59 -39.43 -14.70 -8.16
C GLN A 59 -39.63 -13.19 -8.30
N ALA A 60 -39.06 -12.41 -7.38
CA ALA A 60 -39.10 -10.95 -7.41
C ALA A 60 -38.07 -10.33 -8.37
N GLY A 61 -37.22 -11.12 -9.02
CA GLY A 61 -36.22 -10.66 -10.01
C GLY A 61 -34.95 -10.05 -9.42
N PHE A 62 -34.73 -10.17 -8.12
CA PHE A 62 -33.50 -9.70 -7.46
C PHE A 62 -32.33 -10.68 -7.61
N VAL A 63 -32.63 -11.97 -7.83
CA VAL A 63 -31.64 -13.03 -8.05
C VAL A 63 -31.99 -13.75 -9.36
N ALA A 64 -31.02 -13.95 -10.24
CA ALA A 64 -31.21 -14.75 -11.45
C ALA A 64 -31.46 -16.22 -11.08
N GLU A 65 -32.32 -16.92 -11.81
CA GLU A 65 -32.71 -18.31 -11.50
C GLU A 65 -31.49 -19.24 -11.42
N GLU A 66 -30.53 -19.05 -12.33
CA GLU A 66 -29.29 -19.81 -12.41
C GLU A 66 -28.40 -19.61 -11.18
N ASN A 67 -28.54 -18.48 -10.46
CA ASN A 67 -27.74 -18.20 -9.28
C ASN A 67 -28.17 -19.01 -8.06
N LEU A 68 -29.34 -19.68 -8.07
CA LEU A 68 -29.67 -20.63 -7.01
C LEU A 68 -28.70 -21.82 -6.98
N ALA A 69 -28.06 -22.15 -8.11
CA ALA A 69 -27.05 -23.21 -8.19
C ALA A 69 -25.72 -22.85 -7.50
N LEU A 70 -25.51 -21.57 -7.12
CA LEU A 70 -24.30 -21.13 -6.40
C LEU A 70 -24.19 -21.73 -4.98
N LEU A 71 -25.30 -22.26 -4.47
CA LEU A 71 -25.35 -23.02 -3.22
C LEU A 71 -26.10 -24.34 -3.44
N LYS A 72 -25.86 -25.32 -2.56
CA LYS A 72 -26.64 -26.56 -2.50
C LYS A 72 -27.17 -26.75 -1.08
N LEU A 73 -28.49 -26.77 -0.95
CA LEU A 73 -29.16 -27.13 0.30
C LEU A 73 -29.21 -28.66 0.42
N VAL A 74 -28.86 -29.19 1.57
CA VAL A 74 -28.93 -30.62 1.89
C VAL A 74 -29.84 -30.80 3.09
N GLU A 75 -31.00 -31.41 2.87
CA GLU A 75 -31.95 -31.73 3.92
C GLU A 75 -31.43 -32.85 4.81
N LEU A 76 -31.42 -32.62 6.11
CA LEU A 76 -30.98 -33.58 7.11
C LEU A 76 -31.95 -33.59 8.29
N GLU A 77 -32.22 -34.77 8.81
CA GLU A 77 -32.94 -34.90 10.07
C GLU A 77 -32.02 -34.51 11.26
N GLY A 78 -32.61 -33.97 12.32
CA GLY A 78 -31.91 -33.50 13.53
C GLY A 78 -32.48 -32.19 14.06
N GLY A 79 -31.89 -31.61 15.12
CA GLY A 79 -32.35 -30.32 15.68
C GLY A 79 -31.64 -29.93 16.97
N ALA A 80 -31.97 -28.75 17.51
CA ALA A 80 -31.38 -28.25 18.77
C ALA A 80 -31.73 -29.11 20.00
N GLU A 81 -32.79 -29.92 19.90
CA GLU A 81 -33.19 -30.88 20.92
C GLU A 81 -33.11 -32.30 20.31
N GLY A 82 -32.07 -33.06 20.66
CA GLY A 82 -32.05 -34.51 20.45
C GLY A 82 -30.92 -35.04 19.56
N GLU A 83 -30.19 -36.00 20.14
CA GLU A 83 -29.27 -36.98 19.53
C GLU A 83 -27.82 -36.54 19.28
N GLU A 84 -27.03 -36.55 20.36
CA GLU A 84 -25.59 -36.86 20.28
C GLU A 84 -25.39 -38.14 19.47
N GLY A 85 -24.73 -38.06 18.30
CA GLY A 85 -24.34 -39.24 17.51
C GLY A 85 -24.44 -39.11 15.99
N ARG A 86 -25.08 -38.08 15.44
CA ARG A 86 -25.34 -37.96 13.98
C ARG A 86 -24.29 -37.22 13.17
N ALA A 87 -23.19 -36.80 13.81
CA ALA A 87 -22.12 -36.05 13.16
C ALA A 87 -21.49 -36.81 11.97
N GLU A 88 -21.39 -38.14 12.06
CA GLU A 88 -20.88 -38.97 10.97
C GLU A 88 -21.81 -38.97 9.75
N GLU A 89 -23.14 -39.02 9.97
CA GLU A 89 -24.15 -38.96 8.91
C GLU A 89 -24.11 -37.61 8.18
N TRP A 90 -24.07 -36.51 8.95
CA TRP A 90 -23.98 -35.16 8.40
C TRP A 90 -22.67 -34.95 7.63
N GLY A 91 -21.55 -35.46 8.16
CA GLY A 91 -20.26 -35.43 7.48
C GLY A 91 -20.27 -36.21 6.16
N ALA A 92 -20.86 -37.41 6.14
CA ALA A 92 -21.01 -38.20 4.92
C ALA A 92 -21.89 -37.50 3.88
N ALA A 93 -23.01 -36.91 4.31
CA ALA A 93 -23.91 -36.16 3.43
C ALA A 93 -23.23 -34.90 2.86
N ALA A 94 -22.47 -34.17 3.67
CA ALA A 94 -21.68 -33.02 3.25
C ALA A 94 -20.64 -33.41 2.19
N LEU A 95 -19.86 -34.47 2.43
CA LEU A 95 -18.86 -34.96 1.48
C LEU A 95 -19.47 -35.44 0.17
N LYS A 96 -20.62 -36.12 0.22
CA LYS A 96 -21.39 -36.50 -0.96
C LYS A 96 -21.84 -35.26 -1.74
N ALA A 97 -22.41 -34.29 -1.06
CA ALA A 97 -22.89 -33.05 -1.68
C ALA A 97 -21.77 -32.25 -2.34
N LEU A 98 -20.58 -32.17 -1.71
CA LEU A 98 -19.38 -31.56 -2.30
C LEU A 98 -18.96 -32.24 -3.61
N ARG A 99 -18.97 -33.58 -3.66
CA ARG A 99 -18.57 -34.35 -4.85
C ARG A 99 -19.57 -34.25 -6.01
N GLU A 100 -20.85 -34.13 -5.68
CA GLU A 100 -21.95 -34.06 -6.65
C GLU A 100 -22.29 -32.64 -7.07
N TRP A 101 -21.71 -31.62 -6.43
CA TRP A 101 -22.03 -30.24 -6.77
C TRP A 101 -21.47 -29.92 -8.15
N ASN A 102 -22.36 -29.48 -9.03
CA ASN A 102 -22.05 -29.02 -10.36
C ASN A 102 -22.63 -27.62 -10.52
N LEU A 103 -21.77 -26.67 -10.88
CA LEU A 103 -22.18 -25.30 -11.08
C LEU A 103 -22.65 -25.11 -12.51
N ASP A 104 -23.86 -24.58 -12.70
CA ASP A 104 -24.32 -24.18 -14.02
C ASP A 104 -23.34 -23.17 -14.63
N SER A 105 -22.93 -23.41 -15.88
CA SER A 105 -22.09 -22.51 -16.65
C SER A 105 -22.63 -21.08 -16.77
N ASN A 106 -23.94 -20.88 -16.55
CA ASN A 106 -24.62 -19.58 -16.56
C ASN A 106 -24.75 -18.93 -15.18
N ALA A 107 -24.41 -19.64 -14.10
CA ALA A 107 -24.45 -19.09 -12.75
C ALA A 107 -23.31 -18.09 -12.49
N GLY A 108 -23.68 -16.98 -11.83
CA GLY A 108 -22.81 -15.87 -11.49
C GLY A 108 -22.67 -14.83 -12.60
N LEU A 109 -22.03 -13.71 -12.26
CA LEU A 109 -21.86 -12.54 -13.13
C LEU A 109 -20.72 -12.69 -14.15
N LYS A 110 -20.04 -13.86 -14.19
CA LYS A 110 -18.91 -14.18 -15.08
C LYS A 110 -17.86 -13.06 -15.12
N LEU A 111 -17.67 -12.34 -14.01
CA LEU A 111 -16.69 -11.27 -13.95
C LEU A 111 -15.31 -11.91 -13.99
N ASP A 112 -14.53 -11.50 -15.00
CA ASP A 112 -13.16 -11.94 -15.13
C ASP A 112 -12.27 -11.06 -14.25
N TRP A 113 -12.04 -11.53 -13.02
CA TRP A 113 -11.07 -10.90 -12.11
C TRP A 113 -9.61 -11.14 -12.53
N SER A 114 -9.35 -11.95 -13.56
CA SER A 114 -8.01 -12.13 -14.13
C SER A 114 -7.65 -11.03 -15.12
N ASN A 115 -8.66 -10.34 -15.66
CA ASN A 115 -8.52 -9.16 -16.51
C ASN A 115 -8.68 -7.86 -15.71
N THR A 116 -8.06 -7.79 -14.53
CA THR A 116 -7.59 -6.49 -14.06
C THR A 116 -6.52 -6.06 -15.04
N SER A 117 -6.83 -5.06 -15.88
CA SER A 117 -5.84 -4.29 -16.63
C SER A 117 -4.98 -3.44 -15.67
N THR A 118 -4.38 -4.09 -14.69
CA THR A 118 -3.06 -3.78 -14.21
C THR A 118 -2.16 -4.72 -14.99
N PRO A 119 -1.15 -4.24 -15.73
CA PRO A 119 -0.15 -5.14 -16.26
C PRO A 119 0.32 -5.99 -15.07
N LYS A 120 0.28 -7.33 -15.21
CA LYS A 120 1.17 -8.17 -14.41
C LYS A 120 2.56 -7.69 -14.79
N ALA A 121 3.04 -6.68 -14.10
CA ALA A 121 4.42 -6.30 -14.18
C ALA A 121 5.16 -7.60 -13.87
N ASN A 122 5.94 -8.08 -14.83
CA ASN A 122 7.18 -8.74 -14.47
C ASN A 122 7.91 -7.68 -13.64
N VAL A 123 7.61 -7.64 -12.33
CA VAL A 123 8.23 -6.71 -11.41
C VAL A 123 9.67 -7.20 -11.31
N SER A 124 10.47 -6.69 -12.23
CA SER A 124 11.88 -6.96 -12.29
C SER A 124 12.45 -6.47 -10.98
N SER A 125 13.24 -7.32 -10.34
CA SER A 125 13.84 -6.92 -9.07
C SER A 125 14.73 -5.69 -9.28
N PRO A 126 14.72 -4.74 -8.33
CA PRO A 126 15.37 -3.44 -8.49
C PRO A 126 16.83 -3.57 -8.95
N THR A 127 17.25 -2.69 -9.85
CA THR A 127 18.64 -2.66 -10.32
C THR A 127 19.57 -2.12 -9.24
N TYR A 128 19.06 -1.28 -8.34
CA TYR A 128 19.80 -0.73 -7.21
C TYR A 128 18.86 -0.14 -6.15
N VAL A 129 19.39 0.00 -4.93
CA VAL A 129 18.79 0.83 -3.89
C VAL A 129 19.55 2.15 -3.81
N PHE A 130 18.89 3.22 -3.39
CA PHE A 130 19.58 4.50 -3.28
C PHE A 130 19.01 5.41 -2.19
N SER A 131 19.85 6.35 -1.76
CA SER A 131 19.48 7.48 -0.91
C SER A 131 19.70 8.77 -1.68
N THR A 132 18.97 9.83 -1.32
CA THR A 132 19.18 11.16 -1.89
C THR A 132 19.18 12.18 -0.77
N LEU A 133 20.26 12.95 -0.70
CA LEU A 133 20.49 14.00 0.30
C LEU A 133 20.97 15.30 -0.37
N ARG A 134 20.99 16.40 0.37
CA ARG A 134 21.62 17.65 -0.06
C ARG A 134 22.96 17.85 0.66
N TYR A 135 23.94 18.35 -0.06
CA TYR A 135 25.22 18.78 0.49
C TYR A 135 25.60 20.13 -0.09
N THR A 136 25.92 21.08 0.79
CA THR A 136 26.40 22.41 0.42
C THR A 136 27.82 22.56 0.96
N SER A 137 28.79 22.75 0.06
CA SER A 137 30.19 22.95 0.41
C SER A 137 30.32 24.15 1.37
N GLN A 138 31.28 24.10 2.30
CA GLN A 138 31.62 25.18 3.25
C GLN A 138 30.60 25.48 4.36
N GLN A 139 29.32 25.12 4.22
CA GLN A 139 28.31 25.39 5.27
C GLN A 139 28.36 24.37 6.42
N HIS A 140 28.94 23.19 6.17
CA HIS A 140 29.10 22.13 7.14
C HIS A 140 30.51 21.58 7.03
N ALA A 141 31.28 21.61 8.12
CA ALA A 141 32.62 21.03 8.21
C ALA A 141 32.58 19.49 8.07
N GLY A 142 32.18 18.98 6.91
CA GLY A 142 31.93 17.57 6.66
C GLY A 142 30.63 17.01 7.26
N ASN A 143 29.75 17.83 7.85
CA ASN A 143 28.53 17.31 8.48
C ASN A 143 27.41 17.13 7.43
N ILE A 144 27.12 15.87 7.10
CA ILE A 144 26.07 15.48 6.18
C ILE A 144 24.77 15.31 6.97
N ALA A 145 23.75 16.10 6.65
CA ALA A 145 22.48 16.05 7.36
C ALA A 145 21.89 14.62 7.33
N LEU A 146 21.60 14.09 8.52
CA LEU A 146 20.98 12.77 8.72
C LEU A 146 21.77 11.61 8.09
N LEU A 147 23.11 11.69 8.06
CA LEU A 147 23.99 10.67 7.48
C LEU A 147 23.66 9.25 7.96
N GLU A 148 23.58 9.05 9.28
CA GLU A 148 23.27 7.75 9.88
C GLU A 148 21.90 7.23 9.43
N THR A 149 20.88 8.08 9.43
CA THR A 149 19.55 7.72 8.96
C THR A 149 19.56 7.35 7.46
N HIS A 150 20.37 8.03 6.64
CA HIS A 150 20.56 7.68 5.23
C HIS A 150 21.26 6.33 5.06
N LEU A 151 22.28 6.02 5.87
CA LEU A 151 22.98 4.73 5.90
C LEU A 151 22.06 3.59 6.32
N GLU A 152 21.33 3.74 7.42
CA GLU A 152 20.37 2.75 7.90
C GLU A 152 19.36 2.38 6.83
N ARG A 153 18.79 3.37 6.13
CA ARG A 153 17.84 3.12 5.03
C ARG A 153 18.46 2.26 3.94
N LEU A 154 19.70 2.55 3.55
CA LEU A 154 20.39 1.81 2.50
C LEU A 154 20.65 0.37 2.95
N ARG A 155 21.08 0.21 4.21
CA ARG A 155 21.32 -1.10 4.83
C ARG A 155 20.03 -1.91 4.90
N GLU A 156 18.95 -1.35 5.43
CA GLU A 156 17.63 -1.99 5.51
C GLU A 156 17.12 -2.45 4.15
N ALA A 157 17.18 -1.58 3.14
CA ALA A 157 16.73 -1.91 1.80
C ALA A 157 17.59 -3.00 1.16
N PHE A 158 18.93 -2.89 1.26
CA PHE A 158 19.84 -3.90 0.74
C PHE A 158 19.64 -5.25 1.42
N THR A 159 19.59 -5.30 2.75
CA THR A 159 19.36 -6.54 3.52
C THR A 159 18.02 -7.19 3.16
N HIS A 160 16.97 -6.40 2.96
CA HIS A 160 15.69 -6.92 2.49
C HIS A 160 15.83 -7.64 1.14
N PHE A 161 16.42 -6.98 0.13
CA PHE A 161 16.58 -7.61 -1.18
C PHE A 161 17.62 -8.74 -1.21
N SER A 162 18.64 -8.72 -0.36
CA SER A 162 19.53 -9.85 -0.11
C SER A 162 18.80 -11.07 0.46
N THR A 163 17.77 -10.85 1.27
CA THR A 163 16.95 -11.95 1.81
C THR A 163 16.07 -12.56 0.71
N LEU A 164 15.52 -11.73 -0.18
CA LEU A 164 14.68 -12.19 -1.28
C LEU A 164 15.48 -12.85 -2.42
N GLU A 165 16.65 -12.31 -2.74
CA GLU A 165 17.49 -12.73 -3.88
C GLU A 165 18.98 -12.80 -3.50
N PRO A 166 19.36 -13.74 -2.62
CA PRO A 166 20.72 -13.81 -2.08
C PRO A 166 21.79 -14.01 -3.15
N ALA A 167 21.49 -14.79 -4.19
CA ALA A 167 22.42 -15.03 -5.30
C ALA A 167 22.72 -13.77 -6.14
N ARG A 168 21.80 -12.79 -6.16
CA ARG A 168 21.96 -11.55 -6.92
C ARG A 168 22.57 -10.44 -6.06
N TRP A 169 21.98 -10.20 -4.89
CA TRP A 169 22.33 -9.07 -4.04
C TRP A 169 23.59 -9.31 -3.21
N GLY A 170 23.80 -10.55 -2.75
CA GLY A 170 24.94 -10.89 -1.91
C GLY A 170 24.88 -10.22 -0.52
N THR A 171 26.06 -9.94 0.03
CA THR A 171 26.23 -9.38 1.38
C THR A 171 26.36 -7.86 1.35
N TRP A 172 25.87 -7.20 2.39
CA TRP A 172 26.07 -5.76 2.59
C TRP A 172 27.58 -5.43 2.54
N PRO A 173 28.02 -4.46 1.71
CA PRO A 173 29.44 -4.11 1.58
C PRO A 173 30.05 -3.48 2.85
N GLY A 174 29.21 -3.02 3.80
CA GLY A 174 29.66 -2.39 5.03
C GLY A 174 29.52 -0.87 4.99
N ASP A 175 29.18 -0.28 6.13
CA ASP A 175 28.93 1.15 6.23
C ASP A 175 30.20 1.97 5.96
N GLU A 176 31.36 1.48 6.39
CA GLU A 176 32.66 2.12 6.16
C GLU A 176 32.97 2.25 4.66
N THR A 177 32.70 1.21 3.87
CA THR A 177 32.86 1.23 2.41
C THR A 177 31.98 2.30 1.79
N LEU A 178 30.73 2.35 2.22
CA LEU A 178 29.78 3.36 1.76
C LEU A 178 30.27 4.77 2.10
N VAL A 179 30.57 5.05 3.38
CA VAL A 179 30.97 6.36 3.88
C VAL A 179 32.27 6.82 3.22
N THR A 180 33.21 5.90 3.00
CA THR A 180 34.46 6.17 2.27
C THR A 180 34.18 6.62 0.83
N ALA A 181 33.27 5.94 0.12
CA ALA A 181 32.90 6.32 -1.24
C ALA A 181 32.24 7.70 -1.29
N LEU A 182 31.35 8.00 -0.33
CA LEU A 182 30.71 9.31 -0.19
C LEU A 182 31.72 10.42 0.09
N ASN A 183 32.55 10.27 1.12
CA ASN A 183 33.55 11.27 1.49
C ASN A 183 34.56 11.50 0.37
N THR A 184 34.94 10.45 -0.37
CA THR A 184 35.82 10.58 -1.54
C THR A 184 35.19 11.44 -2.62
N ALA A 185 33.92 11.19 -2.96
CA ALA A 185 33.20 11.96 -3.97
C ALA A 185 32.99 13.42 -3.55
N LEU A 186 32.64 13.65 -2.28
CA LEU A 186 32.48 15.00 -1.72
C LEU A 186 33.80 15.77 -1.78
N LYS A 187 34.90 15.17 -1.31
CA LYS A 187 36.23 15.80 -1.34
C LYS A 187 36.64 16.20 -2.76
N GLN A 188 36.48 15.30 -3.73
CA GLN A 188 36.79 15.59 -5.13
C GLN A 188 35.94 16.72 -5.71
N LYS A 189 34.69 16.87 -5.24
CA LYS A 189 33.80 17.94 -5.68
C LYS A 189 34.12 19.28 -5.00
N ASP A 190 34.43 19.26 -3.70
CA ASP A 190 34.84 20.44 -2.93
C ASP A 190 36.13 21.05 -3.48
N GLU A 191 37.07 20.23 -3.97
CA GLU A 191 38.31 20.68 -4.64
C GLU A 191 38.06 21.48 -5.94
N GLN A 192 36.87 21.35 -6.55
CA GLN A 192 36.47 22.11 -7.74
C GLN A 192 35.89 23.49 -7.42
N GLY A 193 35.74 23.83 -6.13
CA GLY A 193 35.19 25.10 -5.65
C GLY A 193 33.78 24.96 -5.04
N PRO A 194 33.20 26.06 -4.53
CA PRO A 194 31.94 26.01 -3.82
C PRO A 194 30.78 25.48 -4.66
N HIS A 195 29.96 24.62 -4.08
CA HIS A 195 28.81 24.00 -4.73
C HIS A 195 27.67 23.67 -3.77
N ASP A 196 26.49 23.53 -4.34
CA ASP A 196 25.29 23.01 -3.69
C ASP A 196 24.75 21.86 -4.52
N SER A 197 24.79 20.66 -3.96
CA SER A 197 24.64 19.41 -4.68
C SER A 197 23.52 18.55 -4.14
N ARG A 198 22.74 18.00 -5.07
CA ARG A 198 21.96 16.79 -4.83
C ARG A 198 22.92 15.63 -4.86
N VAL A 199 23.07 14.93 -3.74
CA VAL A 199 23.89 13.72 -3.66
C VAL A 199 22.97 12.51 -3.79
N ARG A 200 23.19 11.69 -4.82
CA ARG A 200 22.52 10.39 -5.00
C ARG A 200 23.51 9.29 -4.68
N TRP A 201 23.23 8.55 -3.61
CA TRP A 201 24.06 7.47 -3.10
C TRP A 201 23.45 6.14 -3.47
N VAL A 202 24.06 5.42 -4.40
CA VAL A 202 23.52 4.23 -5.05
C VAL A 202 24.30 3.01 -4.60
N VAL A 203 23.59 1.94 -4.24
CA VAL A 203 24.17 0.63 -3.93
C VAL A 203 23.55 -0.41 -4.85
N TYR A 204 24.40 -1.07 -5.64
CA TYR A 204 24.02 -2.10 -6.59
C TYR A 204 24.11 -3.50 -5.96
N PRO A 205 23.41 -4.50 -6.53
CA PRO A 205 23.65 -5.91 -6.24
C PRO A 205 25.15 -6.26 -6.34
N GLY A 206 25.64 -7.09 -5.43
CA GLY A 206 27.07 -7.40 -5.30
C GLY A 206 27.88 -6.35 -4.53
N GLY A 207 27.25 -5.30 -4.01
CA GLY A 207 27.87 -4.35 -3.07
C GLY A 207 28.62 -3.19 -3.71
N LYS A 208 28.56 -3.02 -5.04
CA LYS A 208 29.14 -1.85 -5.71
C LYS A 208 28.42 -0.57 -5.27
N VAL A 209 29.18 0.46 -4.91
CA VAL A 209 28.67 1.77 -4.50
C VAL A 209 29.00 2.82 -5.55
N GLU A 210 28.05 3.73 -5.82
CA GLU A 210 28.23 4.88 -6.70
C GLU A 210 27.64 6.14 -6.06
N VAL A 211 28.30 7.28 -6.27
CA VAL A 211 27.86 8.58 -5.76
C VAL A 211 27.76 9.55 -6.92
N GLN A 212 26.56 10.07 -7.16
CA GLN A 212 26.29 11.06 -8.21
C GLN A 212 25.97 12.41 -7.57
N MET A 213 26.52 13.50 -8.11
CA MET A 213 26.38 14.84 -7.51
C MET A 213 25.92 15.92 -8.51
N PRO A 214 24.73 15.81 -9.11
CA PRO A 214 24.15 16.93 -9.86
C PRO A 214 23.87 18.15 -8.95
N PRO A 215 23.70 19.36 -9.52
CA PRO A 215 23.31 20.55 -8.76
C PRO A 215 22.01 20.33 -7.99
N ALA A 216 21.92 20.89 -6.78
CA ALA A 216 20.69 20.89 -6.01
C ALA A 216 19.61 21.79 -6.64
N PRO A 217 18.32 21.52 -6.43
CA PRO A 217 17.25 22.41 -6.90
C PRO A 217 17.32 23.79 -6.26
N LYS A 218 17.37 24.84 -7.10
CA LYS A 218 17.47 26.25 -6.66
C LYS A 218 16.20 26.78 -5.99
N ASP A 219 15.06 26.12 -6.23
CA ASP A 219 13.74 26.48 -5.73
C ASP A 219 13.44 25.91 -4.32
N SER A 220 14.48 25.53 -3.57
CA SER A 220 14.34 25.05 -2.19
C SER A 220 15.51 25.46 -1.32
N VAL A 221 15.21 25.85 -0.09
CA VAL A 221 16.19 26.02 1.00
C VAL A 221 16.07 24.80 1.91
N PHE A 222 17.17 24.08 2.12
CA PHE A 222 17.13 22.90 2.98
C PHE A 222 16.98 23.33 4.44
N SER A 223 15.97 22.79 5.10
CA SER A 223 15.71 22.97 6.52
C SER A 223 15.26 21.65 7.13
N LEU A 224 15.70 21.41 8.37
CA LEU A 224 15.20 20.34 9.25
C LEU A 224 14.08 20.82 10.17
N ASP A 225 13.87 22.13 10.26
CA ASP A 225 12.87 22.74 11.13
C ASP A 225 11.57 23.00 10.39
N ILE A 226 10.45 22.60 11.00
CA ILE A 226 9.12 22.89 10.48
C ILE A 226 8.87 24.41 10.62
N PRO A 227 8.46 25.11 9.54
CA PRO A 227 8.18 26.54 9.61
C PRO A 227 7.08 26.89 10.62
N THR A 228 7.41 27.73 11.60
CA THR A 228 6.44 28.26 12.57
C THR A 228 5.40 29.14 11.89
N GLU A 229 5.86 30.06 11.05
CA GLU A 229 5.03 30.92 10.22
C GLU A 229 4.75 30.28 8.86
N LYS A 230 3.71 30.79 8.18
CA LYS A 230 3.35 30.34 6.83
C LYS A 230 4.44 30.75 5.84
N SER A 231 4.92 29.81 5.05
CA SER A 231 5.95 30.09 4.04
C SER A 231 5.45 31.15 3.03
N PRO A 232 6.28 32.16 2.69
CA PRO A 232 5.95 33.10 1.63
C PRO A 232 5.92 32.44 0.24
N GLN A 233 6.57 31.28 0.09
CA GLN A 233 6.62 30.50 -1.13
C GLN A 233 5.98 29.12 -0.90
N LEU A 234 4.76 28.96 -1.41
CA LEU A 234 4.01 27.71 -1.32
C LEU A 234 4.19 26.88 -2.59
N ARG A 235 4.53 25.61 -2.40
CA ARG A 235 4.70 24.66 -3.50
C ARG A 235 3.33 24.25 -4.04
N PRO A 236 3.10 24.29 -5.36
CA PRO A 236 1.86 23.79 -5.94
C PRO A 236 1.75 22.29 -5.72
N VAL A 237 0.59 21.85 -5.22
CA VAL A 237 0.29 20.44 -4.95
C VAL A 237 -1.04 20.09 -5.58
N VAL A 238 -1.09 18.96 -6.26
CA VAL A 238 -2.33 18.37 -6.81
C VAL A 238 -2.56 17.00 -6.19
N LEU A 239 -3.83 16.61 -6.11
CA LEU A 239 -4.18 15.21 -5.86
C LEU A 239 -4.08 14.44 -7.18
N ASP A 240 -3.52 13.24 -7.16
CA ASP A 240 -3.58 12.33 -8.31
C ASP A 240 -5.05 12.12 -8.72
N PRO A 241 -5.44 12.31 -9.99
CA PRO A 241 -6.83 12.12 -10.41
C PRO A 241 -7.25 10.64 -10.41
N GLN A 242 -6.31 9.69 -10.26
CA GLN A 242 -6.60 8.27 -10.22
C GLN A 242 -6.31 7.66 -8.85
N VAL A 243 -7.22 6.78 -8.43
CA VAL A 243 -7.03 5.97 -7.23
C VAL A 243 -5.89 4.99 -7.45
N THR A 244 -4.91 5.00 -6.55
CA THR A 244 -3.88 3.97 -6.53
C THR A 244 -4.43 2.72 -5.87
N HIS A 245 -4.69 1.70 -6.68
CA HIS A 245 -5.06 0.39 -6.17
C HIS A 245 -3.86 -0.24 -5.47
N ILE A 246 -3.91 -0.26 -4.13
CA ILE A 246 -2.94 -0.99 -3.31
C ILE A 246 -3.30 -2.47 -3.44
N ALA A 247 -2.81 -3.09 -4.52
CA ALA A 247 -2.95 -4.53 -4.72
C ALA A 247 -2.41 -5.28 -3.48
N ARG A 248 -2.97 -6.45 -3.17
CA ARG A 248 -2.48 -7.37 -2.12
C ARG A 248 -1.12 -7.99 -2.50
N GLU A 249 -0.22 -7.23 -3.11
CA GLU A 249 1.17 -7.61 -3.47
C GLU A 249 2.03 -7.92 -2.22
N ASN A 250 1.53 -7.56 -1.04
CA ASN A 250 2.07 -7.94 0.27
C ASN A 250 2.18 -9.46 0.49
N GLN A 251 1.62 -10.31 -0.36
CA GLN A 251 1.79 -11.76 -0.23
C GLN A 251 3.18 -12.26 -0.66
N SER A 252 3.99 -11.44 -1.34
CA SER A 252 5.33 -11.85 -1.82
C SER A 252 6.51 -11.13 -1.13
N GLY A 253 6.23 -10.20 -0.20
CA GLY A 253 7.26 -9.35 0.42
C GLY A 253 7.89 -8.33 -0.54
N LYS A 254 7.36 -8.16 -1.76
CA LYS A 254 7.93 -7.30 -2.81
C LYS A 254 7.26 -5.92 -2.91
N ASP A 255 6.78 -5.36 -1.81
CA ASP A 255 6.22 -4.00 -1.86
C ASP A 255 7.36 -2.97 -1.93
N TYR A 256 7.71 -2.57 -3.15
CA TYR A 256 8.82 -1.65 -3.39
C TYR A 256 8.55 -0.22 -2.93
N ARG A 257 7.31 0.14 -2.58
CA ARG A 257 7.01 1.47 -2.02
C ARG A 257 7.67 1.69 -0.66
N LEU A 258 7.95 0.60 0.07
CA LEU A 258 8.59 0.64 1.38
C LEU A 258 10.10 0.94 1.28
N TYR A 259 10.69 0.80 0.10
CA TYR A 259 12.13 0.91 -0.12
C TYR A 259 12.46 1.94 -1.19
N LYS A 260 13.60 2.62 -1.05
CA LYS A 260 14.00 3.61 -2.05
C LYS A 260 14.82 2.95 -3.16
N THR A 261 14.14 2.53 -4.21
CA THR A 261 14.72 1.81 -5.36
C THR A 261 14.44 2.53 -6.68
N ASP A 262 15.01 2.01 -7.77
CA ASP A 262 14.73 2.45 -9.15
C ASP A 262 13.36 1.99 -9.68
N GLN A 263 12.62 1.17 -8.93
CA GLN A 263 11.29 0.72 -9.29
C GLN A 263 10.27 1.81 -9.00
N ARG A 264 10.11 2.72 -9.97
CA ARG A 264 9.33 3.95 -9.82
C ARG A 264 8.15 4.08 -10.79
N GLU A 265 7.83 3.04 -11.54
CA GLU A 265 6.79 3.06 -12.58
C GLU A 265 5.46 3.66 -12.08
N MET A 266 4.98 3.24 -10.91
CA MET A 266 3.79 3.81 -10.28
C MET A 266 3.96 5.31 -10.01
N TYR A 267 5.06 5.72 -9.36
CA TYR A 267 5.33 7.12 -9.02
C TYR A 267 5.46 8.01 -10.27
N ASP A 268 6.09 7.49 -11.33
CA ASP A 268 6.30 8.22 -12.57
C ASP A 268 4.98 8.36 -13.34
N ALA A 269 4.12 7.33 -13.33
CA ALA A 269 2.77 7.41 -13.87
C ALA A 269 1.89 8.42 -13.11
N VAL A 270 1.93 8.42 -11.78
CA VAL A 270 1.26 9.42 -10.92
C VAL A 270 1.76 10.82 -11.27
N TYR A 271 3.07 11.01 -11.34
CA TYR A 271 3.67 12.30 -11.65
C TYR A 271 3.23 12.81 -13.03
N ALA A 272 3.22 11.95 -14.04
CA ALA A 272 2.77 12.30 -15.39
C ALA A 272 1.30 12.74 -15.42
N ARG A 273 0.40 12.06 -14.69
CA ARG A 273 -1.01 12.44 -14.59
C ARG A 273 -1.19 13.78 -13.89
N GLY A 274 -0.58 13.97 -12.71
CA GLY A 274 -0.72 15.22 -11.96
C GLY A 274 -0.06 16.40 -12.66
N GLY A 275 1.02 16.19 -13.41
CA GLY A 275 1.67 17.21 -14.23
C GLY A 275 0.77 17.77 -15.35
N GLN A 276 -0.27 17.05 -15.76
CA GLN A 276 -1.26 17.55 -16.73
C GLN A 276 -2.31 18.47 -16.09
N LEU A 277 -2.41 18.50 -14.76
CA LEU A 277 -3.42 19.27 -14.03
C LEU A 277 -2.98 20.70 -13.71
N SER A 278 -1.70 21.02 -13.93
CA SER A 278 -1.13 22.33 -13.57
C SER A 278 -0.03 22.74 -14.54
N ALA A 279 -0.03 24.02 -14.93
CA ALA A 279 1.09 24.62 -15.66
C ALA A 279 2.33 24.83 -14.77
N GLU A 280 2.13 24.86 -13.44
CA GLU A 280 3.21 24.88 -12.45
C GLU A 280 3.58 23.45 -12.10
N HIS A 281 4.84 23.03 -12.29
CA HIS A 281 5.35 21.68 -12.00
C HIS A 281 4.98 21.24 -10.57
N PRO A 282 3.89 20.48 -10.36
CA PRO A 282 3.32 20.31 -9.03
C PRO A 282 3.94 19.09 -8.33
N GLU A 283 3.87 19.08 -7.00
CA GLU A 283 3.93 17.82 -6.26
C GLU A 283 2.58 17.11 -6.41
N VAL A 284 2.60 15.80 -6.59
CA VAL A 284 1.38 15.01 -6.82
C VAL A 284 1.18 14.08 -5.63
N ILE A 285 0.10 14.26 -4.87
CA ILE A 285 -0.28 13.41 -3.73
C ILE A 285 -0.92 12.11 -4.23
N ILE A 286 -0.42 10.99 -3.73
CA ILE A 286 -0.94 9.64 -3.97
C ILE A 286 -2.01 9.33 -2.92
N HIS A 287 -3.10 8.67 -3.35
CA HIS A 287 -4.18 8.22 -2.47
C HIS A 287 -4.75 6.87 -2.91
N ASN A 288 -5.33 6.13 -1.96
CA ASN A 288 -5.99 4.83 -2.22
C ASN A 288 -7.51 4.94 -2.33
N GLY A 289 -8.03 6.15 -2.55
CA GLY A 289 -9.46 6.47 -2.57
C GLY A 289 -10.07 6.83 -1.22
N THR A 290 -9.42 6.47 -0.11
CA THR A 290 -9.89 6.80 1.25
C THR A 290 -8.84 7.57 2.04
N HIS A 291 -7.59 7.13 1.97
CA HIS A 291 -6.44 7.66 2.70
C HIS A 291 -5.41 8.28 1.76
N LEU A 292 -4.71 9.30 2.26
CA LEU A 292 -3.52 9.88 1.64
C LEU A 292 -2.29 9.04 2.00
N LEU A 293 -1.34 8.92 1.07
CA LEU A 293 -0.08 8.22 1.29
C LEU A 293 1.09 9.21 1.39
N GLU A 294 1.68 9.58 0.26
CA GLU A 294 2.81 10.49 0.14
C GLU A 294 2.72 11.20 -1.21
N THR A 295 3.60 12.17 -1.47
CA THR A 295 3.76 12.68 -2.84
C THR A 295 4.68 11.76 -3.63
N THR A 296 4.78 12.01 -4.94
CA THR A 296 5.73 11.28 -5.80
C THR A 296 7.20 11.39 -5.36
N THR A 297 7.56 12.37 -4.53
CA THR A 297 8.93 12.60 -4.07
C THR A 297 9.11 12.81 -2.57
N SER A 298 8.04 13.07 -1.83
CA SER A 298 8.10 13.54 -0.44
C SER A 298 7.05 12.86 0.42
N ASN A 299 7.40 12.56 1.68
CA ASN A 299 6.36 12.30 2.68
C ASN A 299 5.66 13.62 3.02
N ILE A 300 4.44 13.52 3.57
CA ILE A 300 3.63 14.67 3.92
C ILE A 300 3.22 14.66 5.40
N ALA A 301 2.91 15.84 5.92
CA ALA A 301 2.14 15.99 7.15
C ALA A 301 1.15 17.15 7.02
N ILE A 302 0.00 17.04 7.69
CA ILE A 302 -1.03 18.08 7.76
C ILE A 302 -1.18 18.55 9.20
N LEU A 303 -1.15 19.87 9.41
CA LEU A 303 -1.44 20.50 10.69
C LEU A 303 -2.95 20.57 10.89
N ARG A 304 -3.48 19.76 11.81
CA ARG A 304 -4.89 19.81 12.18
C ARG A 304 -5.13 20.96 13.15
N SER A 305 -6.03 21.88 12.79
CA SER A 305 -6.35 23.06 13.60
C SER A 305 -6.95 22.73 14.96
N THR A 306 -7.68 21.62 15.07
CA THR A 306 -8.27 21.12 16.32
C THR A 306 -7.25 20.57 17.31
N GLU A 307 -6.14 20.00 16.81
CA GLU A 307 -5.14 19.31 17.64
C GLU A 307 -3.84 20.11 17.80
N GLN A 308 -3.61 21.09 16.92
CA GLN A 308 -2.34 21.83 16.79
C GLN A 308 -1.12 20.89 16.65
N ARG A 309 -1.33 19.75 15.97
CA ARG A 309 -0.32 18.71 15.73
C ARG A 309 -0.18 18.42 14.25
N TRP A 310 1.06 18.17 13.83
CA TRP A 310 1.37 17.73 12.47
C TRP A 310 1.18 16.22 12.37
N ILE A 311 0.21 15.78 11.60
CA ILE A 311 -0.10 14.37 11.41
C ILE A 311 0.49 13.89 10.09
N THR A 312 1.30 12.84 10.11
CA THR A 312 1.81 12.16 8.91
C THR A 312 1.13 10.79 8.75
N PRO A 313 0.86 10.32 7.52
CA PRO A 313 0.18 9.05 7.30
C PRO A 313 0.87 7.87 7.97
N ARG A 314 0.05 6.97 8.52
CA ARG A 314 0.47 5.65 9.02
C ARG A 314 1.00 4.79 7.89
N ILE A 315 2.08 4.06 8.16
CA ILE A 315 2.56 2.99 7.28
C ILE A 315 1.78 1.73 7.65
N GLY A 316 1.05 1.17 6.70
CA GLY A 316 0.23 -0.01 6.90
C GLY A 316 -0.02 -0.76 5.60
N SER A 317 -0.72 -1.89 5.68
CA SER A 317 -1.03 -2.73 4.52
C SER A 317 -1.89 -2.02 3.47
N SER A 318 -2.75 -1.09 3.90
CA SER A 318 -3.59 -0.24 3.04
C SER A 318 -2.92 1.09 2.67
N THR A 319 -1.83 1.46 3.33
CA THR A 319 -1.08 2.72 3.15
C THR A 319 0.44 2.47 3.06
N PRO A 320 0.90 1.65 2.11
CA PRO A 320 2.33 1.42 1.91
C PRO A 320 2.97 2.68 1.32
N LEU A 321 3.90 3.26 2.07
CA LEU A 321 4.63 4.46 1.69
C LEU A 321 6.06 4.37 2.22
N LEU A 322 6.96 5.12 1.60
CA LEU A 322 8.35 5.11 1.98
C LEU A 322 8.54 5.71 3.38
N ASN A 323 9.22 5.01 4.29
CA ASN A 323 9.61 5.62 5.56
C ASN A 323 10.77 6.63 5.35
N GLY A 324 10.41 7.88 5.08
CA GLY A 324 11.30 9.03 4.88
C GLY A 324 12.46 9.12 5.87
N VAL A 325 13.65 9.55 5.44
CA VAL A 325 14.74 9.92 6.35
C VAL A 325 14.32 11.12 7.19
N LEU A 326 13.80 12.17 6.54
CA LEU A 326 13.21 13.30 7.27
C LEU A 326 11.96 12.90 8.08
N ARG A 327 11.14 11.95 7.57
CA ARG A 327 9.98 11.42 8.31
C ARG A 327 10.40 10.79 9.63
N ARG A 328 11.39 9.90 9.60
CA ARG A 328 11.95 9.24 10.79
C ARG A 328 12.51 10.25 11.77
N TYR A 329 13.32 11.19 11.29
CA TYR A 329 13.88 12.26 12.11
C TYR A 329 12.80 13.09 12.81
N LEU A 330 11.77 13.53 12.07
CA LEU A 330 10.70 14.35 12.64
C LEU A 330 9.84 13.58 13.65
N LEU A 331 9.60 12.28 13.41
CA LEU A 331 8.90 11.41 14.36
C LEU A 331 9.72 11.22 15.65
N GLU A 332 11.02 10.96 15.53
CA GLU A 332 11.93 10.79 16.67
C GLU A 332 12.00 12.06 17.52
N LYS A 333 11.96 13.23 16.89
CA LYS A 333 11.90 14.54 17.57
C LYS A 333 10.53 14.88 18.16
N GLY A 334 9.49 14.10 17.87
CA GLY A 334 8.11 14.42 18.24
C GLY A 334 7.55 15.65 17.53
N ALA A 335 8.17 16.07 16.42
CA ALA A 335 7.74 17.22 15.62
C ALA A 335 6.52 16.91 14.75
N ILE A 336 6.33 15.63 14.41
CA ILE A 336 5.15 15.09 13.73
C ILE A 336 4.69 13.82 14.46
N GLU A 337 3.43 13.45 14.29
CA GLU A 337 2.81 12.25 14.87
C GLU A 337 2.21 11.37 13.77
N VAL A 338 2.19 10.05 14.00
CA VAL A 338 1.54 9.12 13.09
C VAL A 338 0.03 9.15 13.30
N GLY A 339 -0.72 9.31 12.20
CA GLY A 339 -2.17 9.19 12.20
C GLY A 339 -2.73 8.88 10.83
N GLU A 340 -4.06 8.77 10.76
CA GLU A 340 -4.76 8.61 9.49
C GLU A 340 -4.95 9.98 8.85
N LEU A 341 -4.55 10.14 7.58
CA LEU A 341 -4.90 11.28 6.76
C LEU A 341 -5.81 10.83 5.62
N THR A 342 -6.89 11.56 5.41
CA THR A 342 -7.94 11.26 4.45
C THR A 342 -8.09 12.36 3.42
N LEU A 343 -8.95 12.15 2.43
CA LEU A 343 -9.32 13.18 1.47
C LEU A 343 -9.99 14.40 2.13
N GLN A 344 -10.63 14.24 3.29
CA GLN A 344 -11.21 15.35 4.04
C GLN A 344 -10.14 16.28 4.61
N ASP A 345 -9.03 15.73 5.10
CA ASP A 345 -7.90 16.54 5.58
C ASP A 345 -7.34 17.42 4.43
N LEU A 346 -7.30 16.88 3.22
CA LEU A 346 -6.84 17.62 2.04
C LEU A 346 -7.80 18.77 1.66
N ASP A 347 -9.11 18.53 1.75
CA ASP A 347 -10.14 19.56 1.53
C ASP A 347 -10.03 20.70 2.56
N MET A 348 -9.71 20.38 3.83
CA MET A 348 -9.42 21.39 4.84
C MET A 348 -8.19 22.24 4.49
N VAL A 349 -7.14 21.64 3.96
CA VAL A 349 -5.96 22.40 3.46
C VAL A 349 -6.37 23.31 2.31
N LYS A 350 -7.15 22.81 1.35
CA LYS A 350 -7.65 23.59 0.20
C LYS A 350 -8.50 24.79 0.65
N LYS A 351 -9.28 24.63 1.71
CA LYS A 351 -10.10 25.70 2.34
C LYS A 351 -9.30 26.64 3.25
N GLY A 352 -7.99 26.43 3.43
CA GLY A 352 -7.14 27.23 4.30
C GLY A 352 -7.37 26.99 5.79
N GLN A 353 -8.04 25.89 6.16
CA GLN A 353 -8.35 25.50 7.54
C GLN A 353 -7.27 24.60 8.16
N ALA A 354 -6.33 24.13 7.34
CA ALA A 354 -5.18 23.32 7.72
C ALA A 354 -3.96 23.73 6.88
N ARG A 355 -2.76 23.33 7.33
CA ARG A 355 -1.50 23.54 6.60
C ARG A 355 -0.95 22.20 6.15
N LEU A 356 -0.35 22.15 4.96
CA LEU A 356 0.31 20.97 4.42
C LEU A 356 1.81 21.24 4.31
N ILE A 357 2.62 20.34 4.87
CA ILE A 357 4.05 20.29 4.58
C ILE A 357 4.39 19.00 3.86
N GLY A 358 5.38 19.07 2.97
CA GLY A 358 6.07 17.91 2.47
C GLY A 358 7.55 17.96 2.85
N PHE A 359 8.17 16.79 2.96
CA PHE A 359 9.56 16.69 3.40
C PHE A 359 10.31 15.51 2.79
N ASN A 360 11.56 15.76 2.42
CA ASN A 360 12.50 14.75 1.95
C ASN A 360 13.96 15.15 2.22
N GLY A 361 14.91 14.22 2.02
CA GLY A 361 16.33 14.46 2.30
C GLY A 361 17.03 15.45 1.37
N LEU A 362 16.42 15.85 0.24
CA LEU A 362 17.00 16.79 -0.72
C LEU A 362 16.52 18.22 -0.49
N ARG A 363 15.20 18.39 -0.40
CA ARG A 363 14.56 19.72 -0.28
C ARG A 363 14.45 20.18 1.17
N GLY A 364 14.61 19.28 2.14
CA GLY A 364 14.22 19.54 3.52
C GLY A 364 12.69 19.60 3.61
N ILE A 365 12.19 20.50 4.44
CA ILE A 365 10.77 20.74 4.66
C ILE A 365 10.29 21.90 3.78
N TRP A 366 9.14 21.73 3.12
CA TRP A 366 8.48 22.75 2.31
C TRP A 366 6.98 22.79 2.64
N GLU A 367 6.35 23.97 2.49
CA GLU A 367 4.91 24.14 2.67
C GLU A 367 4.20 24.14 1.31
N GLY A 368 3.06 23.45 1.22
CA GLY A 368 2.30 23.26 0.00
C GLY A 368 0.98 24.02 -0.03
N ARG A 369 0.49 24.34 -1.23
CA ARG A 369 -0.89 24.77 -1.49
C ARG A 369 -1.56 23.80 -2.44
N ILE A 370 -2.81 23.44 -2.15
CA ILE A 370 -3.61 22.60 -3.04
C ILE A 370 -4.14 23.46 -4.19
N LEU A 371 -4.00 22.99 -5.43
CA LEU A 371 -4.56 23.62 -6.62
C LEU A 371 -6.04 23.29 -6.84
#